data_AF-A0A1Y1YMD9-F1
#
_entry.id   AF-A0A1Y1YMD9-F1
#
_cell.length_a   1.000
_cell.length_b   1.000
_cell.length_c   1.000
_cell.angle_alpha   90.00
_cell.angle_beta   90.00
_cell.angle_gamma   90.00
#
_symmetry.space_group_name_H-M   'P 1'
#
loop_
_entity.id
_entity.type
_entity.pdbx_description
1 polymer ?
#
loop_
_entity_poly.entity_id
_entity_poly.type
_entity_poly.pdbx_seq_one_letter_code
_entity_poly.pdbx_strand_id
1 'polypeptide(L)' 'MTQQHHQTYEAQPAEQLLFKHRLIQNTKNHLTSPTDNLMSPCTQKLIAKRNSHVQSLKPRSLSQTFAAAADELGGSQPL' A
#
# COMPACT_ATOMS: atom_id res chain seq x y z
N MET A 1 12.30 32.70 -8.83
CA MET A 1 12.39 32.37 -7.39
C MET A 1 11.87 30.95 -7.22
N THR A 2 12.77 29.98 -7.08
CA THR A 2 12.45 28.56 -6.84
C THR A 2 12.54 28.30 -5.34
N GLN A 3 11.39 28.00 -4.71
CA GLN A 3 11.31 27.58 -3.32
C GLN A 3 11.69 26.09 -3.23
N GLN A 4 12.87 25.80 -2.68
CA GLN A 4 13.28 24.46 -2.29
C GLN A 4 12.45 24.04 -1.06
N HIS A 5 11.88 22.83 -1.03
CA HIS A 5 11.22 22.28 0.16
C HIS A 5 12.26 21.47 0.96
N HIS A 6 12.60 21.93 2.15
CA HIS A 6 13.64 21.34 2.98
C HIS A 6 12.91 20.42 3.96
N GLN A 7 13.05 19.10 3.83
CA GLN A 7 12.58 18.18 4.86
C GLN A 7 13.65 18.09 5.95
N THR A 8 13.46 18.84 7.03
CA THR A 8 14.26 18.73 8.25
C THR A 8 13.84 17.46 9.00
N TYR A 9 14.76 16.50 9.07
CA TYR A 9 14.61 15.30 9.89
C TYR A 9 15.00 15.63 11.32
N GLU A 10 14.05 16.18 12.08
CA GLU A 10 14.22 16.35 13.53
C GLU A 10 14.28 14.97 14.19
N ALA A 11 15.37 14.67 14.89
CA ALA A 11 15.53 13.43 15.65
C ALA A 11 14.48 13.40 16.77
N GLN A 12 13.46 12.56 16.59
CA GLN A 12 12.38 12.39 17.58
C GLN A 12 12.99 11.92 18.90
N PRO A 13 12.57 12.50 20.05
CA PRO A 13 13.11 12.09 21.35
C PRO A 13 12.85 10.60 21.58
N ALA A 14 13.85 9.90 22.13
CA ALA A 14 13.89 8.44 22.23
C ALA A 14 12.62 7.84 22.88
N GLU A 15 11.98 8.56 23.79
CA GLU A 15 10.73 8.15 24.41
C GLU A 15 9.55 8.07 23.44
N GLN A 16 9.44 9.01 22.49
CA GLN A 16 8.39 8.99 21.46
C GLN A 16 8.60 7.82 20.50
N LEU A 17 9.84 7.51 20.16
CA LEU A 17 10.19 6.35 19.34
C LEU A 17 9.85 5.05 20.07
N LEU A 18 10.21 4.94 21.36
CA LEU A 18 9.92 3.76 22.17
C LEU A 18 8.41 3.58 22.42
N PHE A 19 7.67 4.67 22.60
CA PHE A 19 6.21 4.65 22.70
C PHE A 19 5.56 4.16 21.41
N LYS A 20 5.95 4.73 20.25
CA LYS A 20 5.48 4.28 18.93
C LYS A 20 5.79 2.81 18.69
N HIS A 21 7.01 2.37 19.02
CA HIS A 21 7.43 0.99 18.87
C HIS A 21 6.56 0.04 19.72
N ARG A 22 6.30 0.37 20.99
CA ARG A 22 5.43 -0.42 21.87
C ARG A 22 3.97 -0.45 21.40
N LEU A 23 3.46 0.67 20.88
CA LEU A 23 2.10 0.74 20.31
C LEU A 23 1.96 -0.13 19.07
N ILE A 24 2.93 -0.09 18.15
CA ILE A 24 2.97 -0.91 16.93
C ILE A 24 3.18 -2.40 17.25
N GLN A 25 3.92 -2.73 18.31
CA GLN A 25 4.08 -4.12 18.74
C GLN A 25 2.78 -4.71 19.31
N ASN A 26 1.97 -3.92 20.01
CA ASN A 26 0.70 -4.38 20.56
C ASN A 26 -0.37 -4.67 19.49
N THR A 27 -0.26 -4.11 18.29
CA THR A 27 -1.19 -4.43 17.19
C THR A 27 -0.93 -5.81 16.56
N LYS A 28 0.19 -6.47 16.90
CA LYS A 28 0.50 -7.84 16.44
C LYS A 28 -0.11 -8.92 17.34
N ASN A 29 -0.55 -8.56 18.54
CA ASN A 29 -1.32 -9.42 19.43
C ASN A 29 -2.80 -9.30 19.06
N HIS A 30 -3.12 -9.64 17.82
CA HIS A 30 -4.50 -9.66 17.37
C HIS A 30 -5.20 -10.79 18.12
N LEU A 31 -6.14 -10.46 19.01
CA LEU A 31 -6.98 -11.45 19.70
C LEU A 31 -8.01 -12.02 18.73
N THR A 32 -7.53 -12.61 17.64
CA THR A 32 -8.36 -13.31 16.68
C THR A 32 -8.35 -14.79 16.97
N SER A 33 -9.55 -15.37 16.98
CA SER A 33 -9.72 -16.81 16.94
C SER A 33 -9.04 -17.39 15.70
N PRO A 34 -8.45 -18.60 15.77
CA PRO A 34 -7.98 -19.34 14.60
C PRO A 34 -9.04 -19.47 13.48
N THR A 35 -10.31 -19.27 13.80
CA THR A 35 -11.44 -19.36 12.86
C THR A 35 -11.84 -18.01 12.24
N ASP A 36 -11.40 -16.86 12.76
CA ASP A 36 -11.88 -15.54 12.30
C ASP A 36 -11.57 -15.28 10.82
N ASN A 37 -10.52 -15.92 10.30
CA ASN A 37 -10.12 -15.83 8.90
C ASN A 37 -10.59 -17.01 8.03
N LEU A 38 -11.32 -17.97 8.61
CA LEU A 38 -11.83 -19.12 7.87
C LEU A 38 -13.06 -18.71 7.05
N MET A 39 -12.83 -18.47 5.76
CA MET A 39 -13.91 -18.15 4.82
C MET A 39 -14.66 -19.41 4.36
N SER A 40 -15.98 -19.28 4.17
CA SER A 40 -16.77 -20.36 3.54
C SER A 40 -16.30 -20.63 2.10
N PRO A 41 -16.50 -21.86 1.57
CA PRO A 41 -16.16 -22.17 0.17
C PRO A 41 -16.86 -21.24 -0.84
N CYS A 42 -18.04 -20.71 -0.50
CA CYS A 42 -18.77 -19.76 -1.31
C CYS A 42 -18.05 -18.40 -1.38
N THR A 43 -17.66 -17.86 -0.23
CA THR A 43 -16.92 -16.59 -0.11
C THR A 43 -15.58 -16.65 -0.85
N GLN A 44 -14.86 -17.78 -0.73
CA GLN A 44 -13.61 -18.00 -1.46
C GLN A 44 -13.79 -17.91 -2.98
N LYS A 45 -14.85 -18.54 -3.53
CA LYS A 45 -15.15 -18.48 -4.97
C LYS A 45 -15.49 -17.07 -5.45
N LEU A 46 -16.23 -16.29 -4.65
CA LEU A 46 -16.55 -14.89 -4.98
C LEU A 46 -15.29 -14.03 -5.05
N ILE A 47 -14.38 -14.18 -4.08
CA ILE A 47 -13.10 -13.46 -4.07
C ILE A 47 -12.25 -13.84 -5.27
N ALA A 48 -12.17 -15.13 -5.61
CA ALA A 48 -11.42 -15.60 -6.79
C ALA A 48 -11.98 -14.97 -8.09
N LYS A 49 -13.31 -14.96 -8.27
CA LYS A 49 -13.95 -14.32 -9.42
C LYS A 49 -13.69 -12.81 -9.46
N ARG A 50 -13.82 -12.12 -8.32
CA ARG A 50 -13.53 -10.69 -8.20
C ARG A 50 -12.09 -10.38 -8.59
N ASN A 51 -11.13 -11.14 -8.06
CA ASN A 51 -9.71 -10.91 -8.31
C ASN A 51 -9.35 -11.19 -9.77
N SER A 52 -9.89 -12.27 -10.36
CA SER A 52 -9.76 -12.55 -11.79
C SER A 52 -10.30 -11.40 -12.65
N HIS A 53 -11.47 -10.87 -12.30
CA HIS A 53 -12.08 -9.74 -13.01
C HIS A 53 -11.26 -8.45 -12.88
N VAL A 54 -10.78 -8.12 -11.67
CA VAL A 54 -9.94 -6.95 -11.41
C VAL A 54 -8.58 -7.06 -12.10
N GLN A 55 -7.99 -8.25 -12.18
CA GLN A 55 -6.73 -8.47 -12.90
C GLN A 55 -6.91 -8.37 -14.42
N SER A 56 -8.04 -8.86 -14.94
CA SER A 56 -8.37 -8.78 -16.37
C SER A 56 -8.67 -7.34 -16.81
N LEU A 57 -9.35 -6.57 -15.95
CA LEU A 57 -9.63 -5.16 -16.20
C LEU A 57 -8.43 -4.31 -15.74
N LYS A 58 -7.50 -4.01 -16.66
CA LYS A 58 -6.62 -2.85 -16.49
C LYS A 58 -7.51 -1.61 -16.26
N PRO A 59 -7.36 -0.85 -15.16
CA PRO A 59 -8.13 0.38 -14.95
C PRO A 59 -7.72 1.42 -16.00
N ARG A 60 -8.37 1.34 -17.16
CA ARG A 60 -8.01 2.05 -18.39
C ARG A 60 -7.86 3.55 -18.19
N SER A 61 -8.66 4.12 -17.28
CA SER A 61 -8.63 5.55 -16.97
C SER A 61 -7.35 6.00 -16.26
N LEU A 62 -6.89 5.26 -15.23
CA LEU A 62 -5.75 5.69 -14.41
C LEU A 62 -4.42 5.21 -14.99
N SER A 63 -4.40 4.03 -15.60
CA SER A 63 -3.20 3.52 -16.26
C SER A 63 -2.76 4.39 -17.43
N GLN A 64 -3.70 5.02 -18.16
CA GLN A 64 -3.37 5.95 -19.23
C GLN A 64 -2.79 7.26 -18.71
N THR A 65 -3.34 7.82 -17.63
CA THR A 65 -2.80 9.04 -17.02
C THR A 65 -1.41 8.82 -16.45
N PHE A 66 -1.15 7.66 -15.83
CA PHE A 66 0.19 7.33 -15.33
C PHE A 66 1.18 6.99 -16.45
N ALA A 67 0.74 6.30 -17.52
CA ALA A 67 1.59 6.06 -18.68
C ALA A 67 1.96 7.38 -19.37
N ALA A 68 1.00 8.28 -19.59
CA ALA A 68 1.26 9.60 -20.15
C ALA A 68 2.20 10.45 -19.27
N ALA A 69 2.01 10.45 -17.95
CA ALA A 69 2.92 11.12 -17.02
C ALA A 69 4.33 10.50 -17.00
N ALA A 70 4.45 9.19 -17.20
CA ALA A 70 5.73 8.51 -17.32
C ALA A 70 6.44 8.82 -18.66
N ASP A 71 5.67 8.93 -19.75
CA ASP A 71 6.17 9.31 -21.08
C ASP A 71 6.65 10.77 -21.11
N GLU A 72 5.94 11.69 -20.43
CA GLU A 72 6.35 13.10 -20.28
C GLU A 72 7.68 13.26 -19.51
N LEU A 73 8.01 12.32 -18.62
CA LEU A 73 9.23 12.37 -17.81
C LEU A 73 10.46 11.78 -18.52
N GLY A 74 10.29 11.13 -19.67
CA GLY A 74 11.39 10.78 -20.59
C GLY A 74 12.59 10.09 -19.93
N GLY A 75 12.41 8.84 -19.49
CA GLY A 75 13.50 7.98 -19.01
C GLY A 75 13.45 6.59 -19.64
N SER A 76 13.92 6.47 -20.88
CA SER A 76 14.21 5.18 -21.51
C SER A 76 15.34 4.46 -20.76
N GLN A 77 15.03 3.43 -19.98
CA GLN A 77 15.93 2.30 -19.74
C GLN A 77 15.11 1.01 -19.56
N PRO A 78 15.22 0.04 -20.47
CA PRO A 78 14.71 -1.31 -20.27
C PRO A 78 15.70 -2.15 -19.44
N LEU A 79 15.19 -2.85 -18.42
CA LEU A 79 15.72 -4.13 -17.92
C LEU A 79 14.55 -5.05 -17.58
#